data_AF-A0AAD2P129-F1
#
_entry.id   AF-A0AAD2P129-F1
#
_cell.length_a   1.000
_cell.length_b   1.000
_cell.length_c   1.000
_cell.angle_alpha   90.00
_cell.angle_beta   90.00
_cell.angle_gamma   90.00
#
_symmetry.space_group_name_H-M   'P 1'
#
loop_
_entity.id
_entity.type
_entity.pdbx_description
1 polymer ?
#
loop_
_entity_poly.entity_id
_entity_poly.type
_entity_poly.pdbx_seq_one_letter_code
_entity_poly.pdbx_strand_id
1 'polypeptide(L)'
;HSGKSSAPSLSLSAPELTSSGVLVGSALNTQSQTLTNSGLLQGEASLTVNTQRLDNQQNGTLYSAADLTLDIPDIRNSGLITGDNGLMLNAVSLSNPGKIIADTLSVRATTLDGDGLLQGAGALALAGDTLSQGSHGRWLTADDLSLRGKTLNTAGTTQGQNITVQADRWANSGSVLATGNLTASATGQLTSTGDIM
;
A
#
# COMPACT_ATOMS: atom_id res chain seq x y z
N HIS A 1 23.81 4.23 1.02
CA HIS A 1 24.40 2.95 0.58
C HIS A 1 24.08 2.73 -0.89
N SER A 2 25.09 2.46 -1.71
CA SER A 2 24.96 2.26 -3.16
C SER A 2 25.53 0.93 -3.66
N GLY A 3 26.08 0.12 -2.74
CA GLY A 3 26.77 -1.14 -3.07
C GLY A 3 25.86 -2.35 -2.94
N LYS A 4 26.45 -3.52 -2.71
CA LYS A 4 25.73 -4.73 -2.29
C LYS A 4 26.20 -5.06 -0.87
N SER A 5 25.26 -5.20 0.08
CA SER A 5 25.54 -5.77 1.40
C SER A 5 24.59 -6.94 1.63
N SER A 6 25.16 -8.06 2.07
CA SER A 6 24.40 -9.22 2.49
C SER A 6 24.98 -9.78 3.78
N ALA A 7 24.14 -10.00 4.77
CA ALA A 7 24.49 -10.62 6.05
C ALA A 7 23.23 -11.19 6.72
N PRO A 8 23.34 -12.17 7.64
CA PRO A 8 22.18 -12.67 8.37
C PRO A 8 21.40 -11.57 9.10
N SER A 9 22.11 -10.58 9.67
CA SER A 9 21.52 -9.39 10.27
C SER A 9 22.22 -8.13 9.76
N LEU A 10 21.43 -7.15 9.33
CA LEU A 10 21.87 -5.81 8.94
C LEU A 10 21.10 -4.78 9.75
N SER A 11 21.81 -3.84 10.37
CA SER A 11 21.21 -2.70 11.08
C SER A 11 21.82 -1.41 10.56
N LEU A 12 20.99 -0.50 10.07
CA LEU A 12 21.39 0.82 9.57
C LEU A 12 20.67 1.89 10.38
N SER A 13 21.42 2.85 10.91
CA SER A 13 20.85 3.98 11.64
C SER A 13 21.50 5.29 11.20
N ALA A 14 20.69 6.24 10.75
CA ALA A 14 21.10 7.60 10.46
C ALA A 14 19.84 8.50 10.40
N PRO A 15 19.93 9.81 10.67
CA PRO A 15 18.79 10.71 10.50
C PRO A 15 18.18 10.63 9.10
N GLU A 16 19.04 10.58 8.07
CA GLU A 16 18.65 10.35 6.68
C GLU A 16 19.37 9.10 6.16
N LEU A 17 18.59 8.11 5.71
CA LEU A 17 19.09 6.91 5.06
C LEU A 17 18.74 6.96 3.59
N THR A 18 19.76 6.97 2.72
CA THR A 18 19.58 6.79 1.27
C THR A 18 20.13 5.43 0.86
N SER A 19 19.32 4.62 0.19
CA SER A 19 19.72 3.33 -0.39
C SER A 19 19.44 3.30 -1.88
N SER A 20 20.48 3.20 -2.70
CA SER A 20 20.40 2.97 -4.14
C SER A 20 21.00 1.64 -4.57
N GLY A 21 21.53 0.88 -3.60
CA GLY A 21 22.17 -0.41 -3.79
C GLY A 21 21.25 -1.59 -3.44
N VAL A 22 21.86 -2.71 -3.10
CA VAL A 22 21.16 -3.93 -2.63
C VAL A 22 21.53 -4.18 -1.18
N LEU A 23 20.54 -4.21 -0.30
CA LEU A 23 20.63 -4.60 1.10
C LEU A 23 19.75 -5.84 1.32
N VAL A 24 20.38 -6.99 1.56
CA VAL A 24 19.67 -8.26 1.83
C VAL A 24 20.11 -8.83 3.15
N GLY A 25 19.17 -9.17 4.02
CA GLY A 25 19.48 -9.97 5.20
C GLY A 25 18.32 -10.86 5.61
N SER A 26 18.60 -11.82 6.51
CA SER A 26 17.51 -12.55 7.16
C SER A 26 16.70 -11.60 8.05
N ALA A 27 17.40 -10.76 8.82
CA ALA A 27 16.84 -9.61 9.51
C ALA A 27 17.47 -8.32 8.97
N LEU A 28 16.66 -7.42 8.39
CA LEU A 28 17.10 -6.08 7.99
C LEU A 28 16.35 -5.03 8.82
N ASN A 29 17.09 -4.24 9.60
CA ASN A 29 16.55 -3.15 10.42
C ASN A 29 17.09 -1.80 9.92
N THR A 30 16.20 -0.85 9.68
CA THR A 30 16.57 0.54 9.36
C THR A 30 15.92 1.50 10.36
N GLN A 31 16.70 2.45 10.88
CA GLN A 31 16.23 3.52 11.75
C GLN A 31 16.62 4.88 11.17
N SER A 32 15.62 5.71 10.87
CA SER A 32 15.84 7.06 10.34
C SER A 32 14.71 8.04 10.67
N GLN A 33 14.89 9.31 10.31
CA GLN A 33 13.77 10.25 10.15
C GLN A 33 13.22 10.16 8.72
N THR A 34 14.10 10.11 7.73
CA THR A 34 13.75 9.87 6.32
C THR A 34 14.53 8.68 5.78
N LEU A 35 13.81 7.74 5.15
CA LEU A 35 14.40 6.67 4.34
C LEU A 35 14.04 6.92 2.87
N THR A 36 15.04 7.18 2.04
CA THR A 36 14.91 7.23 0.59
C THR A 36 15.48 5.96 -0.01
N ASN A 37 14.66 5.22 -0.74
CA ASN A 37 15.07 3.98 -1.38
C ASN A 37 14.85 4.06 -2.90
N SER A 38 15.91 3.80 -3.65
CA SER A 38 15.92 3.62 -5.10
C SER A 38 16.62 2.32 -5.52
N GLY A 39 16.92 1.45 -4.56
CA GLY A 39 17.46 0.11 -4.75
C GLY A 39 16.62 -0.97 -4.08
N LEU A 40 17.23 -2.07 -3.63
CA LEU A 40 16.55 -3.17 -2.96
C LEU A 40 16.83 -3.17 -1.45
N LEU A 41 15.76 -3.18 -0.65
CA LEU A 41 15.76 -3.51 0.77
C LEU A 41 14.99 -4.82 0.98
N GLN A 42 15.69 -5.88 1.38
CA GLN A 42 15.11 -7.21 1.56
C GLN A 42 15.39 -7.76 2.96
N GLY A 43 14.32 -8.21 3.63
CA GLY A 43 14.36 -9.02 4.84
C GLY A 43 13.67 -10.37 4.62
N GLU A 44 14.38 -11.48 4.76
CA GLU A 44 13.77 -12.82 4.54
C GLU A 44 12.88 -13.24 5.71
N ALA A 45 13.38 -13.15 6.95
CA ALA A 45 12.63 -13.46 8.16
C ALA A 45 12.00 -12.21 8.78
N SER A 46 12.65 -11.04 8.62
CA SER A 46 12.08 -9.76 9.02
C SER A 46 12.69 -8.58 8.26
N LEU A 47 11.82 -7.66 7.83
CA LEU A 47 12.18 -6.32 7.40
C LEU A 47 11.54 -5.31 8.36
N THR A 48 12.35 -4.61 9.15
CA THR A 48 11.91 -3.56 10.06
C THR A 48 12.32 -2.20 9.52
N VAL A 49 11.35 -1.34 9.21
CA VAL A 49 11.57 0.03 8.74
C VAL A 49 11.01 1.01 9.76
N ASN A 50 11.86 1.57 10.61
CA ASN A 50 11.50 2.62 11.55
C ASN A 50 11.92 3.97 10.99
N THR A 51 10.96 4.71 10.42
CA THR A 51 11.18 6.04 9.86
C THR A 51 9.95 6.91 10.04
N GLN A 52 10.13 8.23 10.03
CA GLN A 52 8.99 9.17 10.02
C GLN A 52 8.44 9.36 8.60
N ARG A 53 9.33 9.27 7.61
CA ARG A 53 8.99 9.34 6.19
C ARG A 53 9.72 8.26 5.40
N LEU A 54 8.96 7.56 4.55
CA LEU A 54 9.48 6.65 3.53
C LEU A 54 9.24 7.24 2.15
N ASP A 55 10.31 7.37 1.38
CA ASP A 55 10.30 7.72 -0.03
C ASP A 55 10.88 6.55 -0.85
N ASN A 56 10.01 5.64 -1.27
CA ASN A 56 10.37 4.52 -2.14
C ASN A 56 10.19 4.93 -3.60
N GLN A 57 11.29 5.31 -4.23
CA GLN A 57 11.33 5.88 -5.57
C GLN A 57 11.08 4.82 -6.65
N GLN A 58 10.98 5.23 -7.91
CA GLN A 58 10.59 4.37 -9.04
C GLN A 58 11.36 3.03 -9.15
N ASN A 59 12.66 3.02 -8.84
CA ASN A 59 13.51 1.81 -8.86
C ASN A 59 13.62 1.13 -7.48
N GLY A 60 13.01 1.72 -6.46
CA GLY A 60 13.02 1.23 -5.10
C GLY A 60 12.12 0.01 -4.92
N THR A 61 12.64 -1.02 -4.28
CA THR A 61 11.91 -2.19 -3.82
C THR A 61 12.12 -2.38 -2.32
N LEU A 62 11.01 -2.47 -1.57
CA LEU A 62 10.98 -3.05 -0.24
C LEU A 62 10.34 -4.43 -0.36
N TYR A 63 11.05 -5.47 0.08
CA TYR A 63 10.60 -6.85 -0.01
C TYR A 63 10.76 -7.59 1.32
N SER A 64 9.71 -8.29 1.75
CA SER A 64 9.73 -9.20 2.89
C SER A 64 9.17 -10.56 2.51
N ALA A 65 9.90 -11.64 2.74
CA ALA A 65 9.35 -12.99 2.54
C ALA A 65 8.41 -13.40 3.69
N ALA A 66 8.57 -12.78 4.87
CA ALA A 66 7.64 -12.89 6.00
C ALA A 66 6.59 -11.76 5.99
N ASP A 67 5.66 -11.79 6.96
CA ASP A 67 4.73 -10.68 7.18
C ASP A 67 5.48 -9.34 7.38
N LEU A 68 4.96 -8.28 6.76
CA LEU A 68 5.53 -6.94 6.83
C LEU A 68 4.52 -5.97 7.43
N THR A 69 4.95 -5.26 8.48
CA THR A 69 4.21 -4.12 9.03
C THR A 69 5.03 -2.86 8.85
N LEU A 70 4.47 -1.87 8.15
CA LEU A 70 5.02 -0.52 8.08
C LEU A 70 4.09 0.42 8.87
N ASP A 71 4.57 0.89 10.01
CA ASP A 71 3.93 1.95 10.79
C ASP A 71 4.74 3.24 10.60
N ILE A 72 4.39 3.99 9.54
CA ILE A 72 5.17 5.12 9.05
C ILE A 72 4.20 6.27 8.73
N PRO A 73 4.32 7.44 9.38
CA PRO A 73 3.38 8.55 9.20
C PRO A 73 3.20 9.02 7.74
N ASP A 74 4.29 9.14 6.98
CA ASP A 74 4.28 9.58 5.57
C ASP A 74 4.95 8.54 4.67
N ILE A 75 4.17 7.91 3.80
CA ILE A 75 4.66 6.93 2.82
C ILE A 75 4.42 7.48 1.42
N ARG A 76 5.51 7.62 0.65
CA ARG A 76 5.49 7.86 -0.79
C ARG A 76 6.07 6.66 -1.50
N ASN A 77 5.26 5.99 -2.31
CA ASN A 77 5.67 4.81 -3.05
C ASN A 77 5.47 5.00 -4.55
N SER A 78 6.55 5.33 -5.25
CA SER A 78 6.63 5.30 -6.72
C SER A 78 7.22 3.98 -7.24
N GLY A 79 7.85 3.20 -6.36
CA GLY A 79 8.43 1.89 -6.67
C GLY A 79 7.52 0.73 -6.30
N LEU A 80 8.12 -0.32 -5.75
CA LEU A 80 7.46 -1.52 -5.28
C LEU A 80 7.62 -1.68 -3.76
N ILE A 81 6.52 -1.89 -3.06
CA ILE A 81 6.51 -2.45 -1.71
C ILE A 81 5.77 -3.79 -1.81
N THR A 82 6.41 -4.88 -1.40
CA THR A 82 5.81 -6.20 -1.54
C THR A 82 6.20 -7.15 -0.43
N GLY A 83 5.29 -8.08 -0.12
CA GLY A 83 5.58 -9.21 0.76
C GLY A 83 4.87 -10.47 0.28
N ASP A 84 5.46 -11.63 0.57
CA ASP A 84 4.91 -12.91 0.11
C ASP A 84 3.64 -13.34 0.88
N ASN A 85 3.44 -12.79 2.08
CA ASN A 85 2.34 -13.11 2.99
C ASN A 85 1.48 -11.86 3.27
N GLY A 86 1.33 -11.49 4.56
CA GLY A 86 0.60 -10.29 4.97
C GLY A 86 1.41 -9.01 4.87
N LEU A 87 0.79 -7.95 4.37
CA LEU A 87 1.34 -6.59 4.39
C LEU A 87 0.36 -5.64 5.08
N MET A 88 0.76 -5.09 6.22
CA MET A 88 0.02 -4.07 6.96
C MET A 88 0.70 -2.71 6.82
N LEU A 89 -0.05 -1.70 6.39
CA LEU A 89 0.40 -0.31 6.29
C LEU A 89 -0.44 0.56 7.22
N ASN A 90 0.20 1.20 8.19
CA ASN A 90 -0.40 2.24 9.02
C ASN A 90 0.30 3.56 8.75
N ALA A 91 -0.47 4.58 8.34
CA ALA A 91 0.07 5.88 7.99
C ALA A 91 -0.89 7.02 8.35
N VAL A 92 -0.38 8.24 8.40
CA VAL A 92 -1.23 9.43 8.31
C VAL A 92 -1.53 9.70 6.84
N SER A 93 -0.50 9.68 5.98
CA SER A 93 -0.64 9.85 4.54
C SER A 93 0.09 8.76 3.78
N LEU A 94 -0.60 8.18 2.80
CA LEU A 94 -0.03 7.24 1.84
C LEU A 94 -0.32 7.74 0.42
N SER A 95 0.75 8.04 -0.32
CA SER A 95 0.70 8.27 -1.77
C SER A 95 1.36 7.10 -2.49
N ASN A 96 0.61 6.45 -3.37
CA ASN A 96 1.04 5.27 -4.10
C ASN A 96 0.74 5.39 -5.61
N PRO A 97 1.57 6.13 -6.39
CA PRO A 97 1.58 6.02 -7.85
C PRO A 97 2.29 4.75 -8.36
N GLY A 98 3.04 4.06 -7.50
CA GLY A 98 3.75 2.81 -7.79
C GLY A 98 2.89 1.56 -7.56
N LYS A 99 3.47 0.56 -6.89
CA LYS A 99 2.81 -0.73 -6.62
C LYS A 99 2.99 -1.16 -5.17
N ILE A 100 1.91 -1.62 -4.56
CA ILE A 100 1.90 -2.30 -3.26
C ILE A 100 1.17 -3.62 -3.45
N ILE A 101 1.88 -4.73 -3.24
CA ILE A 101 1.38 -6.08 -3.57
C ILE A 101 1.69 -7.05 -2.45
N ALA A 102 0.70 -7.80 -1.99
CA ALA A 102 0.86 -8.90 -1.04
C ALA A 102 -0.18 -10.00 -1.28
N ASP A 103 -0.11 -11.11 -0.53
CA ASP A 103 -1.23 -12.06 -0.50
C ASP A 103 -2.44 -11.42 0.21
N THR A 104 -2.22 -10.92 1.42
CA THR A 104 -3.21 -10.14 2.18
C THR A 104 -2.69 -8.73 2.40
N LEU A 105 -3.37 -7.73 1.84
CA LEU A 105 -2.98 -6.31 1.99
C LEU A 105 -4.00 -5.55 2.83
N SER A 106 -3.56 -5.00 3.96
CA SER A 106 -4.34 -4.12 4.82
C SER A 106 -3.70 -2.74 4.93
N VAL A 107 -4.42 -1.71 4.52
CA VAL A 107 -3.99 -0.31 4.58
C VAL A 107 -4.91 0.47 5.49
N ARG A 108 -4.34 1.13 6.49
CA ARG A 108 -5.01 2.10 7.34
C ARG A 108 -4.28 3.43 7.25
N ALA A 109 -4.85 4.39 6.53
CA ALA A 109 -4.26 5.73 6.37
C ALA A 109 -5.32 6.81 6.60
N THR A 110 -5.00 7.92 7.27
CA THR A 110 -5.95 9.05 7.32
C THR A 110 -6.29 9.52 5.91
N THR A 111 -5.27 9.70 5.07
CA THR A 111 -5.43 9.95 3.64
C THR A 111 -4.68 8.92 2.81
N LEU A 112 -5.38 8.31 1.84
CA LEU A 112 -4.82 7.45 0.82
C LEU A 112 -5.04 8.10 -0.56
N ASP A 113 -3.95 8.34 -1.27
CA ASP A 113 -3.93 8.63 -2.70
C ASP A 113 -3.31 7.44 -3.44
N GLY A 114 -4.17 6.60 -4.02
CA GLY A 114 -3.81 5.33 -4.64
C GLY A 114 -3.97 5.32 -6.16
N ASP A 115 -3.33 6.24 -6.87
CA ASP A 115 -3.32 6.33 -8.35
C ASP A 115 -2.43 5.26 -9.06
N GLY A 116 -1.80 4.37 -8.29
CA GLY A 116 -1.06 3.20 -8.76
C GLY A 116 -1.79 1.89 -8.48
N LEU A 117 -1.04 0.81 -8.25
CA LEU A 117 -1.59 -0.51 -7.92
C LEU A 117 -1.57 -0.75 -6.40
N LEU A 118 -2.73 -1.09 -5.85
CA LEU A 118 -2.88 -1.75 -4.54
C LEU A 118 -3.50 -3.12 -4.79
N GLN A 119 -2.79 -4.19 -4.44
CA GLN A 119 -3.25 -5.55 -4.69
C GLN A 119 -2.98 -6.46 -3.49
N GLY A 120 -4.05 -7.12 -3.05
CA GLY A 120 -3.96 -8.27 -2.17
C GLY A 120 -4.53 -9.48 -2.90
N ALA A 121 -3.73 -10.51 -3.17
CA ALA A 121 -4.19 -11.68 -3.93
C ALA A 121 -5.43 -12.33 -3.30
N GLY A 122 -5.37 -12.64 -2.00
CA GLY A 122 -6.45 -13.27 -1.22
C GLY A 122 -7.31 -12.29 -0.40
N ALA A 123 -6.86 -11.06 -0.15
CA ALA A 123 -7.71 -10.01 0.42
C ALA A 123 -7.09 -8.62 0.29
N LEU A 124 -7.94 -7.62 0.05
CA LEU A 124 -7.56 -6.20 0.07
C LEU A 124 -8.48 -5.41 1.00
N ALA A 125 -7.93 -4.81 2.05
CA ALA A 125 -8.65 -3.93 2.96
C ALA A 125 -8.04 -2.52 2.97
N LEU A 126 -8.83 -1.51 2.63
CA LEU A 126 -8.44 -0.11 2.65
C LEU A 126 -9.34 0.65 3.63
N ALA A 127 -8.73 1.32 4.61
CA ALA A 127 -9.44 2.05 5.65
C ALA A 127 -8.84 3.43 5.90
N GLY A 128 -9.68 4.46 6.08
CA GLY A 128 -9.20 5.83 6.28
C GLY A 128 -10.27 6.89 6.44
N ASP A 129 -9.89 8.16 6.54
CA ASP A 129 -10.84 9.26 6.45
C ASP A 129 -11.15 9.57 4.99
N THR A 130 -10.12 9.68 4.15
CA THR A 130 -10.24 9.91 2.71
C THR A 130 -9.46 8.86 1.94
N LEU A 131 -10.18 8.10 1.12
CA LEU A 131 -9.62 7.12 0.18
C LEU A 131 -9.86 7.63 -1.24
N SER A 132 -8.79 7.98 -1.95
CA SER A 132 -8.86 8.50 -3.31
C SER A 132 -8.09 7.60 -4.25
N GLN A 133 -8.78 7.04 -5.22
CA GLN A 133 -8.21 6.32 -6.34
C GLN A 133 -8.27 7.23 -7.56
N GLY A 134 -7.11 7.62 -8.08
CA GLY A 134 -7.05 8.34 -9.35
C GLY A 134 -7.42 7.45 -10.55
N SER A 135 -7.43 8.04 -11.75
CA SER A 135 -7.87 7.36 -12.97
C SER A 135 -6.94 6.23 -13.43
N HIS A 136 -5.67 6.24 -12.99
CA HIS A 136 -4.72 5.15 -13.26
C HIS A 136 -4.70 4.12 -12.13
N GLY A 137 -5.32 4.46 -11.00
CA GLY A 137 -5.40 3.63 -9.82
C GLY A 137 -6.09 2.30 -10.09
N ARG A 138 -5.54 1.22 -9.53
CA ARG A 138 -6.14 -0.11 -9.53
C ARG A 138 -6.12 -0.70 -8.14
N TRP A 139 -7.29 -1.01 -7.59
CA TRP A 139 -7.46 -1.67 -6.30
C TRP A 139 -8.06 -3.06 -6.55
N LEU A 140 -7.24 -4.09 -6.42
CA LEU A 140 -7.53 -5.42 -6.95
C LEU A 140 -7.36 -6.52 -5.90
N THR A 141 -8.25 -7.50 -5.93
CA THR A 141 -8.12 -8.79 -5.24
C THR A 141 -8.89 -9.87 -5.99
N ALA A 142 -8.50 -11.14 -5.82
CA ALA A 142 -9.27 -12.26 -6.35
C ALA A 142 -10.44 -12.67 -5.44
N ASP A 143 -10.45 -12.18 -4.19
CA ASP A 143 -11.39 -12.56 -3.14
C ASP A 143 -12.05 -11.32 -2.52
N ASP A 144 -11.86 -11.06 -1.22
CA ASP A 144 -12.59 -10.01 -0.50
C ASP A 144 -11.90 -8.64 -0.59
N LEU A 145 -12.65 -7.65 -1.10
CA LEU A 145 -12.27 -6.25 -1.12
C LEU A 145 -13.13 -5.47 -0.12
N SER A 146 -12.48 -4.83 0.85
CA SER A 146 -13.15 -3.96 1.83
C SER A 146 -12.66 -2.52 1.72
N LEU A 147 -13.58 -1.59 1.46
CA LEU A 147 -13.33 -0.15 1.42
C LEU A 147 -14.09 0.54 2.55
N ARG A 148 -13.37 1.16 3.48
CA ARG A 148 -13.97 1.87 4.62
C ARG A 148 -13.41 3.28 4.79
N GLY A 149 -14.21 4.30 4.57
CA GLY A 149 -13.77 5.65 4.92
C GLY A 149 -14.84 6.71 4.75
N LYS A 150 -14.64 7.89 5.36
CA LYS A 150 -15.65 8.95 5.31
C LYS A 150 -15.89 9.41 3.87
N THR A 151 -14.82 9.62 3.12
CA THR A 151 -14.86 9.98 1.70
C THR A 151 -14.16 8.91 0.88
N LEU A 152 -14.84 8.38 -0.12
CA LEU A 152 -14.33 7.40 -1.06
C LEU A 152 -14.48 7.92 -2.50
N ASN A 153 -13.37 8.01 -3.24
CA ASN A 153 -13.37 8.29 -4.67
C ASN A 153 -12.78 7.11 -5.44
N THR A 154 -13.53 6.54 -6.37
CA THR A 154 -13.11 5.44 -7.23
C THR A 154 -13.13 5.87 -8.70
N ALA A 155 -12.04 6.50 -9.16
CA ALA A 155 -11.94 6.97 -10.55
C ALA A 155 -11.26 5.98 -11.51
N GLY A 156 -10.60 4.95 -10.97
CA GLY A 156 -9.91 3.91 -11.73
C GLY A 156 -10.64 2.57 -11.74
N THR A 157 -9.90 1.46 -11.65
CA THR A 157 -10.46 0.10 -11.59
C THR A 157 -10.47 -0.47 -10.18
N THR A 158 -11.63 -0.90 -9.72
CA THR A 158 -11.83 -1.52 -8.40
C THR A 158 -12.45 -2.90 -8.61
N GLN A 159 -11.75 -3.96 -8.23
CA GLN A 159 -12.21 -5.32 -8.52
C GLN A 159 -11.97 -6.27 -7.34
N GLY A 160 -12.99 -7.09 -7.04
CA GLY A 160 -12.94 -8.19 -6.09
C GLY A 160 -13.98 -9.27 -6.41
N GLN A 161 -13.93 -10.40 -5.71
CA GLN A 161 -15.04 -11.35 -5.68
C GLN A 161 -16.19 -10.76 -4.88
N ASN A 162 -15.95 -10.46 -3.60
CA ASN A 162 -16.92 -9.77 -2.77
C ASN A 162 -16.38 -8.37 -2.46
N ILE A 163 -17.17 -7.35 -2.77
CA ILE A 163 -16.83 -5.97 -2.48
C ILE A 163 -17.75 -5.47 -1.37
N THR A 164 -17.16 -5.00 -0.28
CA THR A 164 -17.87 -4.28 0.79
C THR A 164 -17.42 -2.83 0.84
N VAL A 165 -18.35 -1.89 0.68
CA VAL A 165 -18.11 -0.46 0.78
C VAL A 165 -18.87 0.11 1.97
N GLN A 166 -18.17 0.84 2.85
CA GLN A 166 -18.77 1.63 3.92
C GLN A 166 -18.17 3.04 3.88
N ALA A 167 -18.99 4.01 3.49
CA ALA A 167 -18.56 5.41 3.43
C ALA A 167 -19.67 6.38 3.82
N ASP A 168 -19.30 7.63 4.11
CA ASP A 168 -20.29 8.71 4.22
C ASP A 168 -20.59 9.29 2.83
N ARG A 169 -19.53 9.51 2.05
CA ARG A 169 -19.60 9.96 0.66
C ARG A 169 -18.82 9.03 -0.22
N TRP A 170 -19.47 8.55 -1.28
CA TRP A 170 -18.83 7.77 -2.32
C TRP A 170 -19.08 8.41 -3.69
N ALA A 171 -17.99 8.79 -4.37
CA ALA A 171 -18.01 9.20 -5.76
C ALA A 171 -17.32 8.13 -6.62
N ASN A 172 -18.07 7.54 -7.54
CA ASN A 172 -17.56 6.58 -8.52
C ASN A 172 -17.56 7.21 -9.91
N SER A 173 -16.38 7.35 -10.52
CA SER A 173 -16.25 7.78 -11.92
C SER A 173 -15.47 6.78 -12.77
N GLY A 174 -15.01 5.67 -12.17
CA GLY A 174 -14.31 4.59 -12.83
C GLY A 174 -15.16 3.33 -12.97
N SER A 175 -14.54 2.17 -12.80
CA SER A 175 -15.22 0.88 -12.88
C SER A 175 -15.06 0.11 -11.57
N VAL A 176 -16.18 -0.28 -10.97
CA VAL A 176 -16.25 -1.14 -9.79
C VAL A 176 -16.91 -2.44 -10.22
N LEU A 177 -16.20 -3.55 -10.07
CA LEU A 177 -16.63 -4.88 -10.50
C LEU A 177 -16.55 -5.87 -9.35
N ALA A 178 -17.70 -6.32 -8.85
CA ALA A 178 -17.80 -7.48 -7.98
C ALA A 178 -18.17 -8.71 -8.81
N THR A 179 -17.32 -9.73 -8.83
CA THR A 179 -17.67 -10.98 -9.55
C THR A 179 -18.61 -11.90 -8.74
N GLY A 180 -18.77 -11.62 -7.45
CA GLY A 180 -19.73 -12.23 -6.53
C GLY A 180 -20.68 -11.16 -5.99
N ASN A 181 -20.54 -10.80 -4.71
CA ASN A 181 -21.45 -9.85 -4.06
C ASN A 181 -20.87 -8.44 -3.96
N LEU A 182 -21.67 -7.42 -4.27
CA LEU A 182 -21.41 -6.04 -3.90
C LEU A 182 -22.36 -5.61 -2.78
N THR A 183 -21.81 -5.26 -1.62
CA THR A 183 -22.55 -4.63 -0.52
C THR A 183 -22.01 -3.23 -0.31
N ALA A 184 -22.84 -2.20 -0.52
CA ALA A 184 -22.42 -0.82 -0.35
C ALA A 184 -23.35 -0.04 0.57
N SER A 185 -22.76 0.72 1.49
CA SER A 185 -23.45 1.70 2.33
C SER A 185 -22.77 3.06 2.21
N ALA A 186 -23.50 4.03 1.68
CA ALA A 186 -23.13 5.44 1.66
C ALA A 186 -24.11 6.21 2.54
N THR A 187 -23.71 6.59 3.76
CA THR A 187 -24.65 7.16 4.76
C THR A 187 -25.11 8.58 4.42
N GLY A 188 -24.32 9.31 3.62
CA GLY A 188 -24.60 10.67 3.15
C GLY A 188 -24.96 10.73 1.68
N GLN A 189 -24.01 10.47 0.78
CA GLN A 189 -24.22 10.59 -0.67
C GLN A 189 -23.43 9.54 -1.46
N LEU A 190 -24.10 8.94 -2.44
CA LEU A 190 -23.49 8.18 -3.52
C LEU A 190 -23.71 8.92 -4.84
N THR A 191 -22.63 9.22 -5.56
CA THR A 191 -22.66 9.72 -6.94
C THR A 191 -21.90 8.74 -7.82
N SER A 192 -22.54 8.18 -8.84
CA SER A 192 -21.86 7.33 -9.82
C SER A 192 -22.05 7.89 -11.22
N THR A 193 -20.94 8.23 -11.88
CA THR A 193 -20.89 8.52 -13.32
C THR A 193 -20.14 7.43 -14.10
N GLY A 194 -19.49 6.51 -13.38
CA GLY A 194 -18.87 5.31 -13.93
C GLY A 194 -19.72 4.05 -13.69
N ASP A 195 -19.12 2.90 -13.95
CA ASP A 195 -19.77 1.60 -13.87
C ASP A 195 -19.67 0.99 -12.47
N ILE A 196 -20.77 0.38 -12.03
CA ILE A 196 -20.84 -0.46 -10.83
C ILE A 196 -21.56 -1.75 -11.27
N MET A 197 -20.82 -2.85 -11.31
CA MET A 197 -21.28 -4.16 -11.84
C MET A 197 -21.15 -5.25 -10.80
#